data_AF-A0A238Z6S9-F1
#
_entry.id   AF-A0A238Z6S9-F1
#
_cell.length_a   1.000
_cell.length_b   1.000
_cell.length_c   1.000
_cell.angle_alpha   90.00
_cell.angle_beta   90.00
_cell.angle_gamma   90.00
#
_symmetry.space_group_name_H-M   'P 1'
#
loop_
_entity.id
_entity.type
_entity.pdbx_description
1 polymer ?
#
loop_
_entity_poly.entity_id
_entity_poly.type
_entity_poly.pdbx_seq_one_letter_code
_entity_poly.pdbx_strand_id
1 'polypeptide(L)'
;MLSRTANHLYWMARYIERAETTARLLEVGGRNALMPDIGGGFRNDWEAILQANGTLEMFNDKYSDAVQRNIETFLFFDADNPSSVLSCMNMARENARVVRTALTSSVWDAINGAFQELKQFQRTERSKLELSDLTEWTLRSTALIRGCIETTQLRSDGYHFMGTGFGIERGDNTSRLLDVKYYVLLPNVSYIGSGLDQSQWVTLLRSMSAHRAFNWTYPGELSAAKIADFLILNRMFPRSLLSAISQTSGHLDHIGRVYGSVTPAQTKVHEILSELAEAQVKDIFDEGLHEFLMRFMRQNGELAHTVQETYLQGMPT
;
A
#
# COMPACT_ATOMS: atom_id res chain seq x y z
N MET A 1 -24.74 16.58 0.67
CA MET A 1 -24.72 16.06 -0.71
C MET A 1 -23.29 15.71 -1.07
N LEU A 2 -23.06 14.48 -1.49
CA LEU A 2 -21.71 13.93 -1.62
C LEU A 2 -21.34 13.77 -3.07
N SER A 3 -20.23 14.41 -3.40
CA SER A 3 -19.91 14.75 -4.76
C SER A 3 -19.24 13.56 -5.45
N ARG A 4 -19.68 13.27 -6.67
CA ARG A 4 -18.94 12.42 -7.63
C ARG A 4 -17.45 12.81 -7.69
N THR A 5 -17.14 14.09 -7.47
CA THR A 5 -15.76 14.59 -7.36
C THR A 5 -14.97 13.95 -6.21
N ALA A 6 -15.56 13.87 -5.01
CA ALA A 6 -14.91 13.25 -3.84
C ALA A 6 -14.59 11.78 -4.10
N ASN A 7 -15.52 11.05 -4.73
CA ASN A 7 -15.33 9.65 -5.08
C ASN A 7 -14.12 9.45 -6.01
N HIS A 8 -14.00 10.27 -7.05
CA HIS A 8 -12.87 10.18 -7.97
C HIS A 8 -11.54 10.56 -7.31
N LEU A 9 -11.51 11.61 -6.48
CA LEU A 9 -10.30 12.00 -5.75
C LEU A 9 -9.84 10.93 -4.75
N TYR A 10 -10.78 10.34 -4.01
CA TYR A 10 -10.54 9.25 -3.08
C TYR A 10 -9.95 8.03 -3.80
N TRP A 11 -10.60 7.55 -4.86
CA TRP A 11 -10.14 6.37 -5.60
C TRP A 11 -8.84 6.63 -6.37
N MET A 12 -8.64 7.83 -6.92
CA MET A 12 -7.36 8.22 -7.52
C MET A 12 -6.20 8.02 -6.55
N ALA A 13 -6.34 8.51 -5.31
CA ALA A 13 -5.31 8.36 -4.28
C ALA A 13 -5.05 6.89 -3.93
N ARG A 14 -6.11 6.07 -3.79
CA ARG A 14 -5.97 4.63 -3.55
C ARG A 14 -5.22 3.93 -4.67
N TYR A 15 -5.56 4.19 -5.93
CA TYR A 15 -4.86 3.56 -7.05
C TYR A 15 -3.38 3.97 -7.12
N ILE A 16 -3.03 5.22 -6.80
CA ILE A 16 -1.63 5.67 -6.76
C ILE A 16 -0.86 4.91 -5.67
N GLU A 17 -1.40 4.79 -4.45
CA GLU A 17 -0.76 4.06 -3.35
C GLU A 17 -0.65 2.56 -3.63
N ARG A 18 -1.64 1.97 -4.31
CA ARG A 18 -1.62 0.57 -4.76
C ARG A 18 -0.55 0.32 -5.82
N ALA A 19 -0.44 1.20 -6.83
CA ALA A 19 0.60 1.09 -7.86
C ALA A 19 2.00 1.08 -7.24
N GLU A 20 2.26 1.98 -6.28
CA GLU A 20 3.52 2.01 -5.55
C GLU A 20 3.77 0.69 -4.79
N THR A 21 2.76 0.19 -4.08
CA THR A 21 2.90 -1.04 -3.28
C THR A 21 3.16 -2.25 -4.17
N THR A 22 2.44 -2.39 -5.29
CA THR A 22 2.68 -3.46 -6.26
C THR A 22 4.10 -3.40 -6.84
N ALA A 23 4.63 -2.20 -7.13
CA ALA A 23 6.01 -2.05 -7.58
C ALA A 23 7.04 -2.42 -6.51
N ARG A 24 6.79 -2.10 -5.23
CA ARG A 24 7.67 -2.50 -4.12
C ARG A 24 7.70 -4.01 -3.92
N LEU A 25 6.54 -4.66 -4.05
CA LEU A 25 6.42 -6.12 -4.01
C LEU A 25 7.21 -6.79 -5.15
N LEU A 26 7.08 -6.26 -6.36
CA LEU A 26 7.85 -6.68 -7.53
C LEU A 26 9.36 -6.55 -7.31
N GLU A 27 9.82 -5.39 -6.78
CA GLU A 27 11.24 -5.15 -6.49
C GLU A 27 11.80 -6.18 -5.49
N VAL A 28 11.02 -6.53 -4.47
CA VAL A 28 11.40 -7.56 -3.49
C VAL A 28 11.53 -8.92 -4.12
N GLY A 29 10.51 -9.37 -4.85
CA GLY A 29 10.55 -10.69 -5.46
C GLY A 29 11.68 -10.81 -6.48
N GLY A 30 11.93 -9.74 -7.24
CA GLY A 30 13.05 -9.67 -8.19
C GLY A 30 14.41 -9.78 -7.49
N ARG A 31 14.58 -9.10 -6.35
CA ARG A 31 15.82 -9.23 -5.55
C ARG A 31 15.98 -10.62 -4.93
N ASN A 32 14.91 -11.20 -4.39
CA ASN A 32 14.95 -12.52 -3.76
C ASN A 32 15.25 -13.62 -4.78
N ALA A 33 14.73 -13.50 -6.00
CA ALA A 33 15.02 -14.41 -7.10
C ALA A 33 16.50 -14.44 -7.52
N LEU A 34 17.30 -13.45 -7.12
CA LEU A 34 18.76 -13.41 -7.34
C LEU A 34 19.58 -13.96 -6.17
N MET A 35 18.95 -14.26 -5.02
CA MET A 35 19.64 -14.76 -3.84
C MET A 35 19.74 -16.31 -3.86
N PRO A 36 20.93 -16.88 -3.55
CA PRO A 36 21.09 -18.33 -3.45
C PRO A 36 20.27 -18.90 -2.30
N ASP A 37 19.63 -20.05 -2.52
CA ASP A 37 18.96 -20.80 -1.46
C ASP A 37 19.88 -21.86 -0.81
N ILE A 38 19.58 -22.22 0.44
CA ILE A 38 20.40 -23.13 1.25
C ILE A 38 20.38 -24.56 0.70
N GLY A 39 19.31 -24.95 -0.01
CA GLY A 39 19.22 -26.24 -0.70
C GLY A 39 19.91 -26.29 -2.07
N GLY A 40 20.48 -25.18 -2.54
CA GLY A 40 20.90 -25.00 -3.93
C GLY A 40 19.73 -24.58 -4.82
N GLY A 41 19.94 -23.56 -5.66
CA GLY A 41 18.90 -22.92 -6.47
C GLY A 41 18.64 -21.46 -6.05
N PHE A 42 17.62 -20.84 -6.64
CA PHE A 42 17.16 -19.49 -6.30
C PHE A 42 15.88 -19.55 -5.48
N ARG A 43 15.70 -18.61 -4.53
CA ARG A 43 14.46 -18.51 -3.76
C ARG A 43 13.31 -18.01 -4.62
N ASN A 44 12.22 -18.77 -4.68
CA ASN A 44 10.98 -18.35 -5.33
C ASN A 44 9.93 -17.96 -4.29
N ASP A 45 9.93 -16.70 -3.88
CA ASP A 45 8.94 -16.12 -2.96
C ASP A 45 7.72 -15.51 -3.71
N TRP A 46 7.56 -15.79 -5.02
CA TRP A 46 6.55 -15.12 -5.83
C TRP A 46 5.12 -15.46 -5.41
N GLU A 47 4.85 -16.70 -5.02
CA GLU A 47 3.52 -17.10 -4.52
C GLU A 47 3.13 -16.31 -3.26
N ALA A 48 4.06 -16.14 -2.34
CA ALA A 48 3.84 -15.34 -1.13
C ALA A 48 3.55 -13.88 -1.47
N ILE A 49 4.26 -13.30 -2.44
CA ILE A 49 4.00 -11.94 -2.92
C ILE A 49 2.60 -11.82 -3.54
N LEU A 50 2.21 -12.79 -4.36
CA LEU A 50 0.87 -12.83 -4.95
C LEU A 50 -0.22 -13.00 -3.89
N GLN A 51 0.03 -13.81 -2.87
CA GLN A 51 -0.86 -13.96 -1.72
C GLN A 51 -0.99 -12.64 -0.96
N ALA A 52 0.11 -11.88 -0.78
CA ALA A 52 0.11 -10.58 -0.10
C ALA A 52 -0.76 -9.57 -0.82
N ASN A 53 -0.65 -9.53 -2.14
CA ASN A 53 -1.44 -8.65 -2.98
C ASN A 53 -2.90 -9.13 -3.10
N GLY A 54 -3.23 -10.33 -2.60
CA GLY A 54 -4.55 -10.95 -2.74
C GLY A 54 -4.86 -11.34 -4.19
N THR A 55 -3.83 -11.59 -5.01
CA THR A 55 -3.95 -11.84 -6.45
C THR A 55 -3.50 -13.24 -6.88
N LEU A 56 -3.16 -14.12 -5.92
CA LEU A 56 -2.69 -15.48 -6.20
C LEU A 56 -3.69 -16.32 -7.01
N GLU A 57 -4.96 -16.32 -6.63
CA GLU A 57 -6.00 -17.07 -7.37
C GLU A 57 -6.11 -16.58 -8.82
N MET A 58 -6.21 -15.27 -9.02
CA MET A 58 -6.28 -14.65 -10.34
C MET A 58 -5.02 -14.90 -11.18
N PHE A 59 -3.85 -15.01 -10.55
CA PHE A 59 -2.62 -15.39 -11.24
C PHE A 59 -2.69 -16.85 -11.71
N ASN A 60 -3.05 -17.77 -10.81
CA ASN A 60 -3.12 -19.21 -11.10
C ASN A 60 -4.16 -19.55 -12.18
N ASP A 61 -5.24 -18.78 -12.26
CA ASP A 61 -6.25 -18.93 -13.33
C ASP A 61 -5.70 -18.59 -14.72
N LYS A 62 -4.66 -17.75 -14.81
CA LYS A 62 -4.14 -17.21 -16.06
C LYS A 62 -2.75 -17.74 -16.44
N TYR A 63 -1.93 -18.09 -15.46
CA TYR A 63 -0.54 -18.50 -15.63
C TYR A 63 -0.31 -19.87 -14.98
N SER A 64 0.40 -20.74 -15.71
CA SER A 64 0.73 -22.10 -15.22
C SER A 64 1.80 -22.12 -14.14
N ASP A 65 2.75 -21.19 -14.20
CA ASP A 65 3.94 -21.18 -13.35
C ASP A 65 4.28 -19.78 -12.83
N ALA A 66 4.59 -19.69 -11.54
CA ALA A 66 5.09 -18.49 -10.87
C ALA A 66 6.58 -18.21 -11.17
N VAL A 67 6.91 -18.09 -12.46
CA VAL A 67 8.22 -17.64 -12.94
C VAL A 67 8.26 -16.13 -13.07
N GLN A 68 9.44 -15.53 -12.86
CA GLN A 68 9.63 -14.08 -12.83
C GLN A 68 8.94 -13.34 -14.00
N ARG A 69 9.13 -13.79 -15.24
CA ARG A 69 8.51 -13.16 -16.43
C ARG A 69 6.97 -13.10 -16.36
N ASN A 70 6.34 -14.15 -15.84
CA ASN A 70 4.88 -14.20 -15.70
C ASN A 70 4.42 -13.25 -14.59
N ILE A 71 5.15 -13.22 -13.47
CA ILE A 71 4.86 -12.33 -12.34
C ILE A 71 5.03 -10.86 -12.73
N GLU A 72 6.10 -10.52 -13.43
CA GLU A 72 6.33 -9.17 -13.96
C GLU A 72 5.21 -8.75 -14.90
N THR A 73 4.80 -9.65 -15.81
CA THR A 73 3.68 -9.39 -16.71
C THR A 73 2.40 -9.16 -15.92
N PHE A 74 2.09 -10.04 -14.96
CA PHE A 74 0.87 -10.00 -14.18
C PHE A 74 0.75 -8.79 -13.25
N LEU A 75 1.81 -8.49 -12.49
CA LEU A 75 1.80 -7.41 -11.50
C LEU A 75 2.09 -6.04 -12.12
N PHE A 76 2.76 -5.96 -13.28
CA PHE A 76 3.05 -4.67 -13.90
C PHE A 76 2.14 -4.35 -15.09
N PHE A 77 1.94 -5.28 -16.02
CA PHE A 77 1.37 -4.99 -17.34
C PHE A 77 0.00 -5.60 -17.62
N ASP A 78 -0.52 -6.44 -16.75
CA ASP A 78 -1.77 -7.14 -16.99
C ASP A 78 -2.97 -6.23 -16.70
N ALA A 79 -3.75 -5.95 -17.73
CA ALA A 79 -4.94 -5.12 -17.64
C ALA A 79 -6.13 -5.84 -16.98
N ASP A 80 -6.11 -7.18 -16.94
CA ASP A 80 -7.14 -7.96 -16.27
C ASP A 80 -6.91 -8.02 -14.75
N ASN A 81 -5.68 -7.78 -14.31
CA ASN A 81 -5.34 -7.62 -12.90
C ASN A 81 -5.61 -6.17 -12.45
N PRO A 82 -6.64 -5.89 -11.62
CA PRO A 82 -6.95 -4.54 -11.17
C PRO A 82 -5.89 -3.95 -10.22
N SER A 83 -5.04 -4.79 -9.63
CA SER A 83 -3.93 -4.39 -8.75
C SER A 83 -2.61 -4.21 -9.50
N SER A 84 -2.56 -4.47 -10.81
CA SER A 84 -1.35 -4.23 -11.59
C SER A 84 -0.99 -2.75 -11.64
N VAL A 85 0.30 -2.44 -11.78
CA VAL A 85 0.76 -1.06 -11.94
C VAL A 85 0.06 -0.39 -13.13
N LEU A 86 -0.09 -1.12 -14.25
CA LEU A 86 -0.79 -0.64 -15.43
C LEU A 86 -2.24 -0.25 -15.11
N SER A 87 -3.00 -1.16 -14.52
CA SER A 87 -4.42 -0.95 -14.21
C SER A 87 -4.59 0.20 -13.22
N CYS A 88 -3.79 0.24 -12.16
CA CYS A 88 -3.83 1.28 -11.15
C CYS A 88 -3.51 2.67 -11.74
N MET A 89 -2.44 2.79 -12.54
CA MET A 89 -2.06 4.07 -13.13
C MET A 89 -3.10 4.55 -14.18
N ASN A 90 -3.69 3.64 -14.95
CA ASN A 90 -4.79 3.97 -15.86
C ASN A 90 -6.02 4.46 -15.08
N MET A 91 -6.41 3.77 -14.02
CA MET A 91 -7.56 4.14 -13.20
C MET A 91 -7.32 5.46 -12.44
N ALA A 92 -6.11 5.69 -11.92
CA ALA A 92 -5.74 6.96 -11.31
C ALA A 92 -5.86 8.11 -12.31
N ARG A 93 -5.35 7.93 -13.54
CA ARG A 93 -5.50 8.91 -14.62
C ARG A 93 -6.99 9.15 -14.91
N GLU A 94 -7.78 8.12 -15.15
CA GLU A 94 -9.19 8.33 -15.53
C GLU A 94 -9.98 9.06 -14.45
N ASN A 95 -9.76 8.73 -13.16
CA ASN A 95 -10.32 9.51 -12.06
C ASN A 95 -9.86 10.98 -12.12
N ALA A 96 -8.56 11.23 -12.26
CA ALA A 96 -8.00 12.58 -12.39
C ALA A 96 -8.61 13.37 -13.56
N ARG A 97 -8.90 12.69 -14.69
CA ARG A 97 -9.47 13.31 -15.90
C ARG A 97 -10.89 13.76 -15.65
N VAL A 98 -11.70 12.94 -14.98
CA VAL A 98 -13.10 13.28 -14.67
C VAL A 98 -13.17 14.49 -13.73
N VAL A 99 -12.23 14.61 -12.79
CA VAL A 99 -12.16 15.73 -11.84
C VAL A 99 -11.06 16.72 -12.15
N ARG A 100 -10.73 16.93 -13.44
CA ARG A 100 -9.61 17.78 -13.86
C ARG A 100 -9.64 19.19 -13.25
N THR A 101 -10.83 19.75 -13.05
CA THR A 101 -11.05 21.08 -12.48
C THR A 101 -10.83 21.14 -10.97
N ALA A 102 -10.84 20.00 -10.29
CA ALA A 102 -10.55 19.90 -8.86
C ALA A 102 -9.05 19.72 -8.57
N LEU A 103 -8.21 19.54 -9.60
CA LEU A 103 -6.76 19.32 -9.48
C LEU A 103 -5.98 20.54 -9.98
N THR A 104 -4.85 20.83 -9.34
CA THR A 104 -3.89 21.78 -9.88
C THR A 104 -3.30 21.28 -11.20
N SER A 105 -2.74 22.20 -12.00
CA SER A 105 -1.99 21.83 -13.22
C SER A 105 -0.85 20.88 -12.89
N SER A 106 -0.06 21.16 -11.84
CA SER A 106 1.08 20.33 -11.45
C SER A 106 0.69 18.89 -11.11
N VAL A 107 -0.41 18.68 -10.38
CA VAL A 107 -0.90 17.34 -10.05
C VAL A 107 -1.36 16.61 -11.32
N TRP A 108 -2.13 17.30 -12.17
CA TRP A 108 -2.59 16.73 -13.44
C TRP A 108 -1.43 16.36 -14.35
N ASP A 109 -0.45 17.24 -14.51
CA ASP A 109 0.69 17.03 -15.41
C ASP A 109 1.57 15.89 -14.93
N ALA A 110 1.77 15.74 -13.60
CA ALA A 110 2.48 14.60 -13.03
C ALA A 110 1.77 13.26 -13.33
N ILE A 111 0.45 13.18 -13.15
CA ILE A 111 -0.34 11.97 -13.43
C ILE A 111 -0.36 11.68 -14.94
N ASN A 112 -0.61 12.69 -15.76
CA ASN A 112 -0.70 12.53 -17.20
C ASN A 112 0.67 12.20 -17.82
N GLY A 113 1.75 12.81 -17.33
CA GLY A 113 3.13 12.49 -17.73
C GLY A 113 3.47 11.03 -17.45
N ALA A 114 3.23 10.56 -16.22
CA ALA A 114 3.40 9.15 -15.87
C ALA A 114 2.57 8.23 -16.79
N PHE A 115 1.30 8.57 -17.05
CA PHE A 115 0.48 7.80 -17.99
C PHE A 115 1.09 7.73 -19.41
N GLN A 116 1.67 8.82 -19.94
CA GLN A 116 2.31 8.79 -21.26
C GLN A 116 3.59 7.94 -21.28
N GLU A 117 4.42 8.03 -20.24
CA GLU A 117 5.61 7.18 -20.09
C GLU A 117 5.23 5.69 -20.00
N LEU A 118 4.19 5.36 -19.24
CA LEU A 118 3.65 4.01 -19.14
C LEU A 118 3.19 3.48 -20.50
N LYS A 119 2.53 4.32 -21.31
CA LYS A 119 2.14 3.97 -22.69
C LYS A 119 3.35 3.67 -23.57
N GLN A 120 4.50 4.31 -23.34
CA GLN A 120 5.74 3.98 -24.04
C GLN A 120 6.25 2.61 -23.60
N PHE A 121 6.28 2.31 -22.30
CA PHE A 121 6.65 0.96 -21.83
C PHE A 121 5.74 -0.15 -22.36
N GLN A 122 4.45 0.11 -22.56
CA GLN A 122 3.54 -0.85 -23.20
C GLN A 122 3.91 -1.14 -24.66
N ARG A 123 4.53 -0.19 -25.37
CA ARG A 123 4.96 -0.32 -26.77
C ARG A 123 6.38 -0.87 -26.91
N THR A 124 7.18 -0.80 -25.85
CA THR A 124 8.52 -1.36 -25.81
C THR A 124 8.47 -2.88 -25.62
N GLU A 125 9.32 -3.58 -26.36
CA GLU A 125 9.49 -5.02 -26.21
C GLU A 125 9.92 -5.39 -24.79
N ARG A 126 9.28 -6.42 -24.20
CA ARG A 126 9.52 -6.81 -22.79
C ARG A 126 10.98 -7.15 -22.48
N SER A 127 11.69 -7.76 -23.43
CA SER A 127 13.11 -8.12 -23.30
C SER A 127 14.05 -6.92 -23.14
N LYS A 128 13.58 -5.70 -23.40
CA LYS A 128 14.35 -4.46 -23.29
C LYS A 128 14.00 -3.65 -22.05
N LEU A 129 13.12 -4.16 -21.20
CA LEU A 129 12.64 -3.50 -20.00
C LEU A 129 13.16 -4.27 -18.79
N GLU A 130 14.07 -3.67 -18.04
CA GLU A 130 14.53 -4.24 -16.79
C GLU A 130 13.49 -4.00 -15.69
N LEU A 131 13.28 -5.00 -14.83
CA LEU A 131 12.36 -4.89 -13.71
C LEU A 131 12.69 -3.71 -12.78
N SER A 132 13.98 -3.46 -12.54
CA SER A 132 14.44 -2.33 -11.74
C SER A 132 13.94 -1.00 -12.30
N ASP A 133 14.02 -0.81 -13.62
CA ASP A 133 13.62 0.44 -14.27
C ASP A 133 12.12 0.67 -14.13
N LEU A 134 11.33 -0.40 -14.29
CA LEU A 134 9.87 -0.36 -14.13
C LEU A 134 9.46 0.00 -12.69
N THR A 135 10.10 -0.63 -11.71
CA THR A 135 9.82 -0.36 -10.29
C THR A 135 10.29 1.04 -9.86
N GLU A 136 11.50 1.45 -10.24
CA GLU A 136 12.04 2.78 -9.95
C GLU A 136 11.18 3.88 -10.58
N TRP A 137 10.77 3.69 -11.83
CA TRP A 137 9.84 4.58 -12.50
C TRP A 137 8.54 4.73 -11.71
N THR A 138 7.93 3.63 -11.28
CA THR A 138 6.67 3.66 -10.51
C THR A 138 6.84 4.43 -9.20
N LEU A 139 7.91 4.15 -8.47
CA LEU A 139 8.22 4.84 -7.20
C LEU A 139 8.45 6.35 -7.43
N ARG A 140 9.22 6.72 -8.45
CA ARG A 140 9.50 8.11 -8.80
C ARG A 140 8.23 8.85 -9.22
N SER A 141 7.40 8.25 -10.08
CA SER A 141 6.15 8.86 -10.56
C SER A 141 5.14 9.05 -9.43
N THR A 142 4.93 8.04 -8.57
CA THR A 142 4.00 8.17 -7.44
C THR A 142 4.51 9.14 -6.36
N ALA A 143 5.82 9.24 -6.16
CA ALA A 143 6.42 10.26 -5.29
C ALA A 143 6.25 11.67 -5.85
N LEU A 144 6.47 11.87 -7.16
CA LEU A 144 6.25 13.15 -7.84
C LEU A 144 4.78 13.59 -7.71
N ILE A 145 3.83 12.69 -7.97
CA ILE A 145 2.39 12.99 -7.86
C ILE A 145 2.05 13.43 -6.44
N ARG A 146 2.50 12.69 -5.41
CA ARG A 146 2.26 13.07 -4.01
C ARG A 146 2.93 14.39 -3.63
N GLY A 147 4.16 14.64 -4.08
CA GLY A 147 4.83 15.92 -3.90
C GLY A 147 4.06 17.08 -4.53
N CYS A 148 3.53 16.91 -5.74
CA CYS A 148 2.67 17.91 -6.38
C CYS A 148 1.37 18.16 -5.59
N ILE A 149 0.73 17.10 -5.08
CA ILE A 149 -0.48 17.22 -4.25
C ILE A 149 -0.16 18.02 -2.99
N GLU A 150 0.89 17.66 -2.26
CA GLU A 150 1.25 18.29 -0.99
C GLU A 150 1.63 19.77 -1.15
N THR A 151 2.34 20.11 -2.23
CA THR A 151 2.92 21.45 -2.42
C THR A 151 2.00 22.44 -3.12
N THR A 152 1.06 21.98 -3.96
CA THR A 152 0.25 22.88 -4.80
C THR A 152 -1.24 22.80 -4.52
N GLN A 153 -1.76 21.66 -4.04
CA GLN A 153 -3.19 21.49 -3.85
C GLN A 153 -3.66 22.29 -2.62
N LEU A 154 -4.71 23.08 -2.79
CA LEU A 154 -5.38 23.73 -1.66
C LEU A 154 -5.92 22.66 -0.71
N ARG A 155 -5.73 22.84 0.60
CA ARG A 155 -6.25 21.94 1.65
C ARG A 155 -7.76 22.08 1.85
N SER A 156 -8.52 21.89 0.77
CA SER A 156 -9.99 21.80 0.76
C SER A 156 -10.44 20.37 1.10
N ASP A 157 -11.75 20.15 1.19
CA ASP A 157 -12.34 18.83 1.35
C ASP A 157 -11.81 17.79 0.33
N GLY A 158 -11.61 18.17 -0.93
CA GLY A 158 -10.99 17.33 -1.96
C GLY A 158 -9.58 16.85 -1.60
N TYR A 159 -8.75 17.71 -0.99
CA TYR A 159 -7.44 17.31 -0.46
C TYR A 159 -7.57 16.28 0.67
N HIS A 160 -8.54 16.48 1.57
CA HIS A 160 -8.78 15.54 2.66
C HIS A 160 -9.39 14.21 2.18
N PHE A 161 -10.19 14.19 1.12
CA PHE A 161 -10.65 12.95 0.50
C PHE A 161 -9.50 12.17 -0.15
N MET A 162 -8.56 12.85 -0.84
CA MET A 162 -7.34 12.20 -1.32
C MET A 162 -6.51 11.63 -0.16
N GLY A 163 -6.31 12.40 0.91
CA GLY A 163 -5.57 11.97 2.09
C GLY A 163 -6.20 10.75 2.78
N THR A 164 -7.53 10.72 2.88
CA THR A 164 -8.29 9.56 3.38
C THR A 164 -8.06 8.33 2.50
N GLY A 165 -8.09 8.49 1.16
CA GLY A 165 -7.79 7.41 0.23
C GLY A 165 -6.37 6.86 0.39
N PHE A 166 -5.36 7.75 0.46
CA PHE A 166 -3.97 7.35 0.71
C PHE A 166 -3.81 6.59 2.02
N GLY A 167 -4.39 7.09 3.13
CA GLY A 167 -4.23 6.49 4.45
C GLY A 167 -4.87 5.10 4.56
N ILE A 168 -6.09 4.92 4.05
CA ILE A 168 -6.79 3.63 4.04
C ILE A 168 -6.02 2.60 3.21
N GLU A 169 -5.59 2.96 2.00
CA GLU A 169 -4.85 2.04 1.13
C GLU A 169 -3.49 1.71 1.72
N ARG A 170 -2.80 2.67 2.35
CA ARG A 170 -1.52 2.44 3.01
C ARG A 170 -1.64 1.49 4.20
N GLY A 171 -2.67 1.63 5.03
CA GLY A 171 -2.94 0.71 6.13
C GLY A 171 -3.16 -0.72 5.65
N ASP A 172 -4.00 -0.91 4.63
CA ASP A 172 -4.25 -2.22 4.00
C ASP A 172 -2.95 -2.83 3.46
N ASN A 173 -2.17 -2.04 2.71
CA ASN A 173 -0.91 -2.49 2.13
C ASN A 173 0.15 -2.86 3.17
N THR A 174 0.33 -2.05 4.21
CA THR A 174 1.30 -2.35 5.28
C THR A 174 0.89 -3.62 6.04
N SER A 175 -0.40 -3.78 6.36
CA SER A 175 -0.87 -4.95 7.10
C SER A 175 -0.70 -6.24 6.29
N ARG A 176 -1.08 -6.25 5.00
CA ARG A 176 -0.88 -7.38 4.09
C ARG A 176 0.59 -7.76 3.92
N LEU A 177 1.46 -6.76 3.77
CA LEU A 177 2.88 -7.00 3.59
C LEU A 177 3.51 -7.61 4.85
N LEU A 178 3.07 -7.16 6.03
CA LEU A 178 3.50 -7.75 7.31
C LEU A 178 2.96 -9.16 7.49
N ASP A 179 1.70 -9.40 7.10
CA ASP A 179 1.00 -10.67 7.25
C ASP A 179 1.63 -11.80 6.42
N VAL A 180 1.99 -11.52 5.18
CA VAL A 180 2.66 -12.53 4.34
C VAL A 180 4.00 -12.98 4.88
N LYS A 181 4.72 -12.10 5.58
CA LYS A 181 5.95 -12.51 6.24
C LYS A 181 5.69 -13.43 7.41
N TYR A 182 4.55 -13.33 8.11
CA TYR A 182 4.17 -14.31 9.14
C TYR A 182 4.09 -15.73 8.54
N TYR A 183 3.44 -15.90 7.39
CA TYR A 183 3.30 -17.21 6.74
C TYR A 183 4.60 -17.77 6.13
N VAL A 184 5.48 -16.92 5.60
CA VAL A 184 6.74 -17.34 4.96
C VAL A 184 7.87 -17.57 5.98
N LEU A 185 7.89 -16.86 7.12
CA LEU A 185 9.00 -16.88 8.07
C LEU A 185 8.71 -17.52 9.42
N LEU A 186 7.44 -17.55 9.85
CA LEU A 186 7.08 -17.93 11.22
C LEU A 186 6.13 -19.15 11.29
N PRO A 187 6.43 -20.30 10.66
CA PRO A 187 5.68 -21.52 10.95
C PRO A 187 5.92 -22.00 12.40
N ASN A 188 6.94 -21.47 13.10
CA ASN A 188 7.20 -21.77 14.51
C ASN A 188 7.96 -20.62 15.20
N VAL A 189 7.51 -20.24 16.41
CA VAL A 189 8.10 -19.19 17.29
C VAL A 189 9.59 -19.46 17.61
N SER A 190 10.03 -20.71 17.50
CA SER A 190 11.41 -21.16 17.71
C SER A 190 12.41 -20.76 16.62
N TYR A 191 11.99 -20.17 15.50
CA TYR A 191 12.88 -19.69 14.43
C TYR A 191 13.23 -18.19 14.51
N ILE A 192 12.63 -17.47 15.46
CA ILE A 192 12.90 -16.06 15.72
C ILE A 192 14.36 -15.91 16.16
N GLY A 193 15.17 -15.22 15.36
CA GLY A 193 16.60 -14.97 15.65
C GLY A 193 17.61 -15.84 14.89
N SER A 194 17.18 -16.64 13.92
CA SER A 194 18.12 -17.26 12.97
C SER A 194 18.66 -16.22 11.95
N GLY A 195 19.88 -16.41 11.43
CA GLY A 195 20.46 -15.47 10.44
C GLY A 195 19.65 -15.34 9.14
N LEU A 196 18.84 -16.35 8.83
CA LEU A 196 17.89 -16.35 7.70
C LEU A 196 16.72 -15.42 7.93
N ASP A 197 16.12 -15.49 9.12
CA ASP A 197 15.02 -14.64 9.56
C ASP A 197 15.43 -13.14 9.48
N GLN A 198 16.65 -12.84 9.96
CA GLN A 198 17.18 -11.47 9.90
C GLN A 198 17.31 -10.91 8.49
N SER A 199 17.80 -11.72 7.53
CA SER A 199 17.97 -11.30 6.14
C SER A 199 16.65 -10.94 5.47
N GLN A 200 15.57 -11.67 5.79
CA GLN A 200 14.28 -11.48 5.18
C GLN A 200 13.51 -10.29 5.76
N TRP A 201 13.62 -10.06 7.07
CA TRP A 201 13.12 -8.83 7.69
C TRP A 201 13.78 -7.59 7.13
N VAL A 202 15.09 -7.64 6.87
CA VAL A 202 15.80 -6.56 6.17
C VAL A 202 15.23 -6.34 4.78
N THR A 203 14.91 -7.40 4.03
CA THR A 203 14.26 -7.28 2.72
C THR A 203 12.88 -6.62 2.82
N LEU A 204 12.05 -7.03 3.79
CA LEU A 204 10.75 -6.38 4.07
C LEU A 204 10.94 -4.89 4.36
N LEU A 205 11.85 -4.55 5.27
CA LEU A 205 12.11 -3.16 5.61
C LEU A 205 12.67 -2.38 4.41
N ARG A 206 13.46 -2.98 3.53
CA ARG A 206 13.95 -2.31 2.31
C ARG A 206 12.82 -2.04 1.31
N SER A 207 11.88 -2.97 1.17
CA SER A 207 10.74 -2.84 0.26
C SER A 207 9.87 -1.64 0.59
N MET A 208 9.68 -1.37 1.88
CA MET A 208 8.92 -0.21 2.33
C MET A 208 9.76 1.07 2.49
N SER A 209 11.03 1.06 2.03
CA SER A 209 12.01 2.12 2.31
C SER A 209 12.14 2.43 3.82
N ALA A 210 11.83 1.44 4.66
CA ALA A 210 11.79 1.47 6.11
C ALA A 210 13.14 1.17 6.78
N HIS A 211 14.05 0.45 6.10
CA HIS A 211 15.26 -0.11 6.73
C HIS A 211 16.13 0.93 7.45
N ARG A 212 16.35 2.10 6.85
CA ARG A 212 17.15 3.15 7.48
C ARG A 212 16.43 3.79 8.67
N ALA A 213 15.12 4.03 8.54
CA ALA A 213 14.31 4.58 9.62
C ALA A 213 14.22 3.61 10.80
N PHE A 214 14.03 2.32 10.53
CA PHE A 214 14.05 1.26 11.53
C PHE A 214 15.36 1.22 12.31
N ASN A 215 16.51 1.16 11.62
CA ASN A 215 17.82 1.12 12.29
C ASN A 215 18.13 2.37 13.10
N TRP A 216 17.56 3.53 12.72
CA TRP A 216 17.68 4.75 13.49
C TRP A 216 16.83 4.70 14.77
N THR A 217 15.61 4.16 14.69
CA THR A 217 14.70 4.07 15.85
C THR A 217 15.05 2.95 16.81
N TYR A 218 15.47 1.78 16.30
CA TYR A 218 15.78 0.59 17.12
C TYR A 218 17.23 0.15 16.87
N PRO A 219 18.21 0.75 17.56
CA PRO A 219 19.59 0.29 17.48
C PRO A 219 19.73 -1.15 18.02
N GLY A 220 20.79 -1.82 17.57
CA GLY A 220 21.14 -3.18 17.99
C GLY A 220 20.50 -4.28 17.13
N GLU A 221 20.32 -5.46 17.72
CA GLU A 221 19.85 -6.64 16.99
C GLU A 221 18.39 -6.50 16.55
N LEU A 222 18.11 -7.04 15.38
CA LEU A 222 16.79 -7.07 14.77
C LEU A 222 15.96 -8.18 15.41
N SER A 223 14.71 -7.87 15.77
CA SER A 223 13.77 -8.85 16.33
C SER A 223 12.37 -8.62 15.77
N ALA A 224 11.57 -9.69 15.72
CA ALA A 224 10.17 -9.63 15.28
C ALA A 224 9.37 -8.60 16.11
N ALA A 225 9.61 -8.54 17.43
CA ALA A 225 8.98 -7.57 18.31
C ALA A 225 9.27 -6.11 17.93
N LYS A 226 10.53 -5.78 17.62
CA LYS A 226 10.91 -4.42 17.17
C LYS A 226 10.27 -4.06 15.83
N ILE A 227 10.15 -5.04 14.92
CA ILE A 227 9.54 -4.82 13.60
C ILE A 227 8.03 -4.64 13.72
N ALA A 228 7.37 -5.47 14.51
CA ALA A 228 5.95 -5.31 14.82
C ALA A 228 5.69 -3.93 15.44
N ASP A 229 6.47 -3.52 16.44
CA ASP A 229 6.41 -2.17 17.00
C ASP A 229 6.57 -1.09 15.92
N PHE A 230 7.60 -1.21 15.08
CA PHE A 230 7.91 -0.21 14.06
C PHE A 230 6.82 -0.10 12.97
N LEU A 231 6.29 -1.21 12.51
CA LEU A 231 5.35 -1.26 11.39
C LEU A 231 3.89 -1.14 11.84
N ILE A 232 3.58 -1.41 13.10
CA ILE A 232 2.22 -1.31 13.63
C ILE A 232 2.06 -0.05 14.49
N LEU A 233 2.89 0.12 15.51
CA LEU A 233 2.66 1.06 16.62
C LEU A 233 3.49 2.36 16.53
N ASN A 234 4.50 2.43 15.66
CA ASN A 234 5.38 3.59 15.61
C ASN A 234 4.72 4.81 14.96
N ARG A 235 4.43 5.85 15.75
CA ARG A 235 3.77 7.09 15.28
C ARG A 235 4.58 7.89 14.27
N MET A 236 5.91 7.79 14.31
CA MET A 236 6.82 8.60 13.51
C MET A 236 7.01 8.05 12.10
N PHE A 237 6.86 6.74 11.91
CA PHE A 237 7.03 6.12 10.61
C PHE A 237 5.75 6.27 9.76
N PRO A 238 5.79 6.99 8.62
CA PRO A 238 4.56 7.36 7.89
C PRO A 238 3.73 6.20 7.34
N ARG A 239 4.31 5.00 7.25
CA ARG A 239 3.64 3.79 6.77
C ARG A 239 3.26 2.81 7.86
N SER A 240 3.52 3.11 9.14
CA SER A 240 3.01 2.26 10.20
C SER A 240 1.48 2.29 10.23
N LEU A 241 0.86 1.23 10.75
CA LEU A 241 -0.61 1.17 10.84
C LEU A 241 -1.16 2.34 11.67
N LEU A 242 -0.56 2.60 12.84
CA LEU A 242 -0.97 3.72 13.70
C LEU A 242 -0.80 5.08 13.01
N SER A 243 0.29 5.31 12.28
CA SER A 243 0.49 6.57 11.56
C SER A 243 -0.51 6.74 10.41
N ALA A 244 -0.76 5.67 9.64
CA ALA A 244 -1.73 5.68 8.54
C ALA A 244 -3.16 5.96 9.03
N ILE A 245 -3.60 5.31 10.11
CA ILE A 245 -4.92 5.55 10.72
C ILE A 245 -4.99 6.94 11.37
N SER A 246 -3.92 7.40 12.02
CA SER A 246 -3.86 8.77 12.57
C SER A 246 -4.04 9.83 11.48
N GLN A 247 -3.39 9.65 10.33
CA GLN A 247 -3.55 10.54 9.16
C GLN A 247 -4.98 10.49 8.62
N THR A 248 -5.54 9.29 8.42
CA THR A 248 -6.94 9.10 7.98
C THR A 248 -7.91 9.79 8.92
N SER A 249 -7.74 9.65 10.24
CA SER A 249 -8.54 10.33 11.26
C SER A 249 -8.48 11.84 11.09
N GLY A 250 -7.28 12.41 10.99
CA GLY A 250 -7.12 13.86 10.81
C GLY A 250 -7.79 14.40 9.54
N HIS A 251 -7.77 13.62 8.45
CA HIS A 251 -8.48 13.97 7.23
C HIS A 251 -10.01 13.90 7.38
N LEU A 252 -10.53 12.82 7.98
CA LEU A 252 -11.96 12.66 8.24
C LEU A 252 -12.48 13.72 9.22
N ASP A 253 -11.73 14.07 10.27
CA ASP A 253 -12.12 15.12 11.21
C ASP A 253 -12.14 16.52 10.57
N HIS A 254 -11.27 16.77 9.59
CA HIS A 254 -11.35 17.99 8.81
C HIS A 254 -12.60 18.02 7.92
N ILE A 255 -12.90 16.92 7.23
CA ILE A 255 -14.12 16.76 6.43
C ILE A 255 -15.35 17.01 7.32
N GLY A 256 -15.44 16.35 8.47
CA GLY A 256 -16.55 16.50 9.41
C GLY A 256 -16.74 17.94 9.88
N ARG A 257 -15.65 18.68 10.15
CA ARG A 257 -15.69 20.11 10.49
C ARG A 257 -16.21 20.97 9.34
N VAL A 258 -15.75 20.73 8.11
CA VAL A 258 -16.20 21.47 6.91
C VAL A 258 -17.69 21.26 6.65
N TYR A 259 -18.18 20.02 6.83
CA TYR A 259 -19.58 19.67 6.62
C TYR A 259 -20.46 19.83 7.88
N GLY A 260 -19.90 20.31 9.00
CA GLY A 260 -20.62 20.59 10.24
C GLY A 260 -21.25 19.39 10.93
N SER A 261 -20.77 18.17 10.65
CA SER A 261 -21.33 16.93 11.22
C SER A 261 -20.26 15.87 11.47
N VAL A 262 -20.38 15.20 12.61
CA VAL A 262 -19.65 13.95 12.90
C VAL A 262 -20.46 12.83 12.29
N THR A 263 -19.80 11.95 11.54
CA THR A 263 -20.43 10.85 10.82
C THR A 263 -19.90 9.51 11.31
N PRO A 264 -20.54 8.38 10.93
CA PRO A 264 -20.05 7.04 11.30
C PRO A 264 -18.59 6.78 10.88
N ALA A 265 -18.11 7.43 9.81
CA ALA A 265 -16.72 7.30 9.37
C ALA A 265 -15.72 7.85 10.41
N GLN A 266 -16.01 8.97 11.08
CA GLN A 266 -15.16 9.50 12.16
C GLN A 266 -15.18 8.56 13.37
N THR A 267 -16.37 8.11 13.77
CA THR A 267 -16.49 7.17 14.90
C THR A 267 -15.66 5.92 14.66
N LYS A 268 -15.78 5.31 13.46
CA LYS A 268 -15.05 4.09 13.11
C LYS A 268 -13.53 4.28 13.08
N VAL A 269 -13.04 5.39 12.50
CA VAL A 269 -11.59 5.63 12.47
C VAL A 269 -11.04 5.95 13.86
N HIS A 270 -11.80 6.63 14.71
CA HIS A 270 -11.41 6.90 16.11
C HIS A 270 -11.36 5.61 16.93
N GLU A 271 -12.29 4.68 16.74
CA GLU A 271 -12.25 3.35 17.37
C GLU A 271 -10.95 2.60 17.03
N ILE A 272 -10.62 2.50 15.73
CA ILE A 272 -9.39 1.83 15.28
C ILE A 272 -8.15 2.56 15.82
N LEU A 273 -8.17 3.89 15.82
CA LEU A 273 -7.06 4.70 16.31
C LEU A 273 -6.82 4.50 17.80
N SER A 274 -7.86 4.53 18.62
CA SER A 274 -7.78 4.30 20.06
C SER A 274 -7.21 2.92 20.36
N GLU A 275 -7.70 1.91 19.66
CA GLU A 275 -7.22 0.54 19.81
C GLU A 275 -5.71 0.42 19.52
N LEU A 276 -5.26 0.94 18.38
CA LEU A 276 -3.83 0.95 18.02
C LEU A 276 -2.98 1.82 18.95
N ALA A 277 -3.55 2.89 19.50
CA ALA A 277 -2.83 3.80 20.38
C ALA A 277 -2.59 3.21 21.78
N GLU A 278 -3.45 2.28 22.22
CA GLU A 278 -3.39 1.61 23.51
C GLU A 278 -2.72 0.23 23.45
N ALA A 279 -2.63 -0.36 22.24
CA ALA A 279 -2.00 -1.66 22.03
C ALA A 279 -0.52 -1.69 22.44
N GLN A 280 -0.09 -2.81 23.03
CA GLN A 280 1.31 -3.12 23.24
C GLN A 280 1.73 -4.29 22.35
N VAL A 281 3.01 -4.32 21.98
CA VAL A 281 3.59 -5.41 21.18
C VAL A 281 3.29 -6.77 21.80
N LYS A 282 3.40 -6.88 23.13
CA LYS A 282 3.11 -8.12 23.84
C LYS A 282 1.68 -8.61 23.58
N ASP A 283 0.69 -7.72 23.69
CA ASP A 283 -0.71 -8.08 23.48
C ASP A 283 -0.98 -8.53 22.04
N ILE A 284 -0.29 -7.94 21.06
CA ILE A 284 -0.36 -8.35 19.65
C ILE A 284 0.18 -9.77 19.46
N PHE A 285 1.29 -10.12 20.11
CA PHE A 285 1.83 -11.48 20.03
C PHE A 285 1.02 -12.49 20.84
N ASP A 286 0.40 -12.08 21.95
CA ASP A 286 -0.48 -12.91 22.77
C ASP A 286 -1.81 -13.20 22.02
N GLU A 287 -2.35 -12.25 21.24
CA GLU A 287 -3.47 -12.45 20.31
C GLU A 287 -3.08 -13.36 19.12
N GLY A 288 -1.83 -13.21 18.66
CA GLY A 288 -1.35 -13.77 17.40
C GLY A 288 -1.24 -12.67 16.34
N LEU A 289 -0.04 -12.52 15.75
CA LEU A 289 0.23 -11.42 14.82
C LEU A 289 -0.65 -11.51 13.56
N HIS A 290 -0.87 -12.72 13.03
CA HIS A 290 -1.73 -12.92 11.86
C HIS A 290 -3.19 -12.56 12.17
N GLU A 291 -3.70 -13.03 13.29
CA GLU A 291 -5.05 -12.81 13.79
C GLU A 291 -5.31 -11.32 13.99
N PHE A 292 -4.36 -10.62 14.62
CA PHE A 292 -4.38 -9.18 14.77
C PHE A 292 -4.43 -8.45 13.42
N LEU A 293 -3.58 -8.83 12.46
CA LEU A 293 -3.53 -8.19 11.15
C LEU A 293 -4.79 -8.45 10.32
N MET A 294 -5.36 -9.65 10.38
CA MET A 294 -6.65 -9.98 9.77
C MET A 294 -7.79 -9.15 10.36
N ARG A 295 -7.80 -8.99 11.68
CA ARG A 295 -8.77 -8.13 12.38
C ARG A 295 -8.64 -6.68 11.95
N PHE A 296 -7.41 -6.16 11.88
CA PHE A 296 -7.15 -4.81 11.38
C PHE A 296 -7.58 -4.63 9.92
N MET A 297 -7.24 -5.56 9.03
CA MET A 297 -7.63 -5.51 7.61
C MET A 297 -9.15 -5.46 7.45
N ARG A 298 -9.89 -6.26 8.24
CA ARG A 298 -11.35 -6.21 8.27
C ARG A 298 -11.86 -4.84 8.73
N GLN A 299 -11.36 -4.31 9.85
CA GLN A 299 -11.76 -3.00 10.37
C GLN A 299 -11.46 -1.87 9.36
N ASN A 300 -10.30 -1.89 8.71
CA ASN A 300 -9.92 -0.92 7.68
C ASN A 300 -10.79 -1.02 6.42
N GLY A 301 -11.17 -2.24 6.03
CA GLY A 301 -12.14 -2.48 4.96
C GLY A 301 -13.54 -1.95 5.29
N GLU A 302 -14.02 -2.18 6.51
CA GLU A 302 -15.28 -1.63 7.02
C GLU A 302 -15.25 -0.09 7.07
N LEU A 303 -14.13 0.51 7.48
CA LEU A 303 -13.93 1.96 7.42
C LEU A 303 -14.01 2.47 5.98
N ALA A 304 -13.35 1.81 5.04
CA ALA A 304 -13.39 2.18 3.62
C ALA A 304 -14.82 2.11 3.06
N HIS A 305 -15.58 1.07 3.42
CA HIS A 305 -16.98 0.92 3.06
C HIS A 305 -17.84 2.03 3.67
N THR A 306 -17.65 2.31 4.96
CA THR A 306 -18.36 3.38 5.67
C THR A 306 -18.10 4.74 5.03
N VAL A 307 -16.84 5.04 4.66
CA VAL A 307 -16.49 6.27 3.91
C VAL A 307 -17.18 6.28 2.55
N GLN A 308 -17.25 5.16 1.85
CA GLN A 308 -17.93 5.08 0.55
C GLN A 308 -19.42 5.40 0.67
N GLU A 309 -20.13 4.78 1.62
CA GLU A 309 -21.56 5.03 1.85
C GLU A 309 -21.83 6.44 2.38
N THR A 310 -21.02 6.87 3.36
CA THR A 310 -21.22 8.11 4.08
C THR A 310 -20.79 9.32 3.28
N TYR A 311 -19.82 9.19 2.36
CA TYR A 311 -19.21 10.32 1.67
C TYR A 311 -19.10 10.24 0.15
N LEU A 312 -19.28 9.09 -0.48
CA LEU A 312 -18.92 8.94 -1.90
C LEU A 312 -20.07 8.44 -2.78
N GLN A 313 -21.07 7.78 -2.19
CA GLN A 313 -22.31 7.43 -2.86
C GLN A 313 -23.33 8.54 -2.63
N GLY A 314 -23.77 9.19 -3.72
CA GLY A 314 -24.97 10.00 -3.66
C GLY A 314 -26.18 9.07 -3.62
N MET A 315 -26.90 8.99 -2.51
CA MET A 315 -28.27 8.47 -2.59
C MET A 315 -29.06 9.39 -3.51
N PRO A 316 -29.82 8.87 -4.49
CA PRO A 316 -30.74 9.69 -5.25
C PRO A 316 -31.78 10.23 -4.27
N THR A 317 -31.82 11.55 -4.12
CA THR A 317 -32.94 12.27 -3.50
C THR A 317 -34.16 12.17 -4.40
#